data_AF-A0A1M5VYG7-F1
#
_entry.id   AF-A0A1M5VYG7-F1
#
_cell.length_a   1.000
_cell.length_b   1.000
_cell.length_c   1.000
_cell.angle_alpha   90.00
_cell.angle_beta   90.00
_cell.angle_gamma   90.00
#
_symmetry.space_group_name_H-M   'P 1'
#
loop_
_entity.id
_entity.type
_entity.pdbx_description
1 polymer ?
#
loop_
_entity_poly.entity_id
_entity_poly.type
_entity_poly.pdbx_seq_one_letter_code
_entity_poly.pdbx_strand_id
1 'polypeptide(L)'
;MERKDYTLGIILIFIGVMFFLLNLNVLTFNWVLLILAIAFLGAYIYKRQMGYLASGLVLLAIAIVSLIDDYTFTNVNIKGFVFLWIIGIISLFMYSKYRTKGYLVFGCILPAIGTYTLIDELYYGDTFWVLFLFLALAFYIIYGVDYRKYGVTWPRTLSIIMIVLSLLFLLSSKTVVQFKFWKFISYLWPILLVIIGIRIVYNMNKLNK
;
A
#
# COMPACT_ATOMS: atom_id res chain seq x y z
N MET A 1 4.70 -37.95 -28.66
CA MET A 1 3.90 -36.87 -28.04
C MET A 1 4.49 -36.61 -26.68
N GLU A 2 5.21 -35.50 -26.55
CA GLU A 2 6.01 -35.22 -25.36
C GLU A 2 5.09 -34.91 -24.17
N ARG A 3 5.50 -35.24 -22.94
CA ARG A 3 4.71 -34.97 -21.71
C ARG A 3 4.25 -33.50 -21.57
N LYS A 4 4.92 -32.56 -22.27
CA LYS A 4 4.55 -31.14 -22.39
C LYS A 4 3.21 -30.93 -23.11
N ASP A 5 2.93 -31.70 -24.16
CA ASP A 5 1.70 -31.55 -24.95
C ASP A 5 0.47 -32.00 -24.14
N TYR A 6 0.65 -33.07 -23.35
CA TYR A 6 -0.38 -33.57 -22.44
C TYR A 6 -0.67 -32.58 -21.29
N THR A 7 0.36 -31.94 -20.72
CA THR A 7 0.16 -30.93 -19.67
C THR A 7 -0.52 -29.68 -20.21
N LEU A 8 -0.17 -29.23 -21.42
CA LEU A 8 -0.84 -28.11 -22.09
C LEU A 8 -2.31 -28.43 -22.39
N GLY A 9 -2.62 -29.65 -22.83
CA GLY A 9 -4.00 -30.09 -23.07
C GLY A 9 -4.87 -30.05 -21.82
N ILE A 10 -4.37 -30.53 -20.68
CA ILE A 10 -5.09 -30.49 -19.40
C ILE A 10 -5.36 -29.04 -18.95
N ILE A 11 -4.35 -28.16 -19.08
CA ILE A 11 -4.51 -26.74 -18.74
C ILE A 11 -5.60 -26.10 -19.61
N LEU A 12 -5.62 -26.42 -20.91
CA LEU A 12 -6.60 -25.87 -21.84
C LEU A 12 -8.03 -26.33 -21.54
N ILE A 13 -8.21 -27.61 -21.18
CA ILE A 13 -9.49 -28.15 -20.74
C ILE A 13 -9.96 -27.43 -19.47
N PHE A 14 -9.07 -27.22 -18.50
CA PHE A 14 -9.40 -26.53 -17.26
C PHE A 14 -9.82 -25.06 -17.50
N ILE A 15 -9.10 -24.35 -18.37
CA ILE A 15 -9.46 -22.99 -18.78
C ILE A 15 -10.81 -22.97 -19.51
N GLY A 16 -11.07 -23.93 -20.40
CA GLY A 16 -12.34 -24.04 -21.12
C GLY A 16 -13.52 -24.25 -20.17
N VAL A 17 -13.38 -25.13 -19.18
CA VAL A 17 -14.41 -25.38 -18.15
C VAL A 17 -14.67 -24.12 -17.32
N MET A 18 -13.62 -23.39 -16.92
CA MET A 18 -13.76 -22.12 -16.18
C MET A 18 -14.56 -21.07 -16.96
N PHE A 19 -14.24 -20.86 -18.25
CA PHE A 19 -14.96 -19.90 -19.10
C PHE A 19 -16.40 -20.33 -19.36
N PHE A 20 -16.66 -21.62 -19.50
CA PHE A 20 -18.00 -22.16 -19.66
C PHE A 20 -18.86 -21.91 -18.42
N LEU A 21 -18.31 -22.16 -17.22
CA LEU A 21 -19.01 -21.92 -15.94
C LEU A 21 -19.26 -20.43 -15.67
N LEU A 22 -18.35 -19.55 -16.10
CA LEU A 22 -18.56 -18.09 -16.11
C LEU A 22 -19.76 -17.70 -17.00
N ASN A 23 -19.82 -18.24 -18.20
CA ASN A 23 -20.86 -17.90 -19.17
C ASN A 23 -22.26 -18.40 -18.74
N LEU A 24 -22.31 -19.48 -17.96
CA LEU A 24 -23.55 -19.99 -17.36
C LEU A 24 -23.98 -19.23 -16.09
N ASN A 25 -23.26 -18.20 -15.66
CA ASN A 25 -23.46 -17.50 -14.39
C ASN A 25 -23.44 -18.40 -13.14
N VAL A 26 -22.90 -19.62 -13.25
CA VAL A 26 -22.72 -20.54 -12.11
C VAL A 26 -21.52 -20.10 -11.27
N LEU A 27 -20.49 -19.54 -11.91
CA LEU A 27 -19.35 -18.90 -11.26
C LEU A 27 -19.32 -17.40 -11.55
N THR A 28 -19.11 -16.59 -10.52
CA THR A 28 -18.76 -15.17 -10.71
C THR A 28 -17.26 -15.03 -10.97
N PHE A 29 -16.86 -13.89 -11.55
CA PHE A 29 -15.45 -13.56 -11.78
C PHE A 29 -14.59 -13.65 -10.50
N ASN A 30 -15.18 -13.33 -9.33
CA ASN A 30 -14.52 -13.40 -8.04
C ASN A 30 -14.15 -14.83 -7.65
N TRP A 31 -15.01 -15.80 -7.93
CA TRP A 31 -14.74 -17.22 -7.71
C TRP A 31 -13.63 -17.76 -8.64
N VAL A 32 -13.55 -17.24 -9.87
CA VAL A 32 -12.47 -17.59 -10.81
C VAL A 32 -11.13 -17.07 -10.32
N LEU A 33 -11.08 -15.84 -9.83
CA LEU A 33 -9.88 -15.28 -9.20
C LEU A 33 -9.42 -16.13 -8.00
N LEU A 34 -10.34 -16.63 -7.19
CA LEU A 34 -10.03 -17.50 -6.05
C LEU A 34 -9.38 -18.80 -6.51
N ILE A 35 -9.97 -19.45 -7.52
CA ILE A 35 -9.45 -20.72 -8.04
C ILE A 35 -8.08 -20.53 -8.69
N LEU A 36 -7.88 -19.42 -9.41
CA LEU A 36 -6.59 -19.05 -9.98
C LEU A 36 -5.53 -18.80 -8.87
N ALA A 37 -5.93 -18.16 -7.77
CA ALA A 37 -5.05 -17.94 -6.62
C ALA A 37 -4.57 -19.24 -5.99
N ILE A 38 -5.49 -20.19 -5.78
CA ILE A 38 -5.17 -21.54 -5.28
C ILE A 38 -4.25 -22.26 -6.26
N ALA A 39 -4.49 -22.15 -7.57
CA ALA A 39 -3.64 -22.76 -8.58
C ALA A 39 -2.20 -22.21 -8.54
N PHE A 40 -2.03 -20.90 -8.34
CA PHE A 40 -0.70 -20.29 -8.15
C PHE A 40 0.00 -20.76 -6.87
N LEU A 41 -0.74 -20.89 -5.77
CA LEU A 41 -0.19 -21.45 -4.52
C LEU A 41 0.19 -22.93 -4.66
N GLY A 42 -0.62 -23.73 -5.37
CA GLY A 42 -0.29 -25.11 -5.72
C GLY A 42 0.95 -25.20 -6.61
N ALA A 43 1.07 -24.33 -7.60
CA ALA A 43 2.26 -24.23 -8.45
C ALA A 43 3.52 -23.84 -7.65
N TYR A 44 3.38 -23.04 -6.60
CA TYR A 44 4.48 -22.76 -5.67
C TYR A 44 4.97 -24.02 -4.95
N ILE A 45 4.07 -24.91 -4.50
CA ILE A 45 4.47 -26.16 -3.81
C ILE A 45 5.36 -27.01 -4.73
N TYR A 46 5.06 -27.05 -6.03
CA TYR A 46 5.80 -27.85 -7.00
C TYR A 46 7.10 -27.18 -7.48
N LYS A 47 7.06 -25.90 -7.88
CA LYS A 47 8.21 -25.20 -8.46
C LYS A 47 9.08 -24.46 -7.44
N ARG A 48 8.60 -24.24 -6.21
CA ARG A 48 9.21 -23.45 -5.12
C ARG A 48 9.69 -22.04 -5.52
N GLN A 49 9.20 -21.49 -6.63
CA GLN A 49 9.56 -20.16 -7.09
C GLN A 49 8.73 -19.09 -6.37
N MET A 50 9.41 -18.08 -5.83
CA MET A 50 8.77 -17.03 -5.03
C MET A 50 7.76 -16.18 -5.80
N GLY A 51 7.91 -16.07 -7.14
CA GLY A 51 6.95 -15.37 -7.99
C GLY A 51 5.54 -15.96 -7.90
N TYR A 52 5.42 -17.29 -7.90
CA TYR A 52 4.13 -17.98 -7.80
C TYR A 52 3.49 -17.85 -6.42
N LEU A 53 4.30 -17.77 -5.36
CA LEU A 53 3.80 -17.52 -4.00
C LEU A 53 3.30 -16.07 -3.87
N ALA A 54 4.07 -15.10 -4.36
CA ALA A 54 3.67 -13.70 -4.31
C ALA A 54 2.39 -13.46 -5.14
N SER A 55 2.34 -13.96 -6.38
CA SER A 55 1.14 -13.83 -7.23
C SER A 55 -0.04 -14.56 -6.63
N GLY A 56 0.15 -15.78 -6.10
CA GLY A 56 -0.88 -16.56 -5.44
C GLY A 56 -1.46 -15.87 -4.21
N LEU A 57 -0.62 -15.31 -3.33
CA LEU A 57 -1.07 -14.57 -2.15
C LEU A 57 -1.79 -13.26 -2.52
N VAL A 58 -1.31 -12.52 -3.51
CA VAL A 58 -1.98 -11.30 -4.00
C VAL A 58 -3.33 -11.63 -4.63
N LEU A 59 -3.41 -12.66 -5.47
CA LEU A 59 -4.68 -13.09 -6.07
C LEU A 59 -5.66 -13.60 -5.00
N LEU A 60 -5.15 -14.34 -4.00
CA LEU A 60 -5.97 -14.87 -2.91
C LEU A 60 -6.54 -13.74 -2.06
N ALA A 61 -5.73 -12.71 -1.78
CA ALA A 61 -6.17 -11.49 -1.13
C ALA A 61 -7.36 -10.85 -1.85
N ILE A 62 -7.18 -10.56 -3.14
CA ILE A 62 -8.17 -9.88 -3.98
C ILE A 62 -9.45 -10.71 -4.03
N ALA A 63 -9.33 -12.03 -4.21
CA ALA A 63 -10.47 -12.92 -4.32
C ALA A 63 -11.28 -13.01 -3.01
N ILE A 64 -10.62 -13.21 -1.87
CA ILE A 64 -11.27 -13.27 -0.56
C ILE A 64 -12.00 -11.96 -0.28
N VAL A 65 -11.34 -10.84 -0.51
CA VAL A 65 -11.90 -9.51 -0.31
C VAL A 65 -13.13 -9.26 -1.18
N SER A 66 -13.05 -9.61 -2.46
CA SER A 66 -14.14 -9.40 -3.42
C SER A 66 -15.35 -10.26 -3.05
N LEU A 67 -15.14 -11.50 -2.61
CA LEU A 67 -16.21 -12.36 -2.11
C LEU A 67 -16.80 -11.82 -0.80
N ILE A 68 -15.99 -11.37 0.15
CA ILE A 68 -16.47 -10.80 1.41
C ILE A 68 -17.31 -9.53 1.15
N ASP A 69 -16.90 -8.68 0.22
CA ASP A 69 -17.64 -7.48 -0.19
C ASP A 69 -18.99 -7.83 -0.83
N ASP A 70 -19.01 -8.80 -1.75
CA ASP A 70 -20.24 -9.29 -2.41
C ASP A 70 -21.24 -9.91 -1.41
N TYR A 71 -20.77 -10.54 -0.32
CA TYR A 71 -21.62 -11.34 0.57
C TYR A 71 -21.87 -10.76 1.96
N THR A 72 -21.07 -9.83 2.48
CA THR A 72 -21.15 -9.42 3.91
C THR A 72 -21.08 -7.93 4.24
N PHE A 73 -20.40 -7.08 3.45
CA PHE A 73 -20.21 -5.67 3.78
C PHE A 73 -20.76 -4.75 2.69
N THR A 74 -22.06 -4.47 2.69
CA THR A 74 -22.68 -3.58 1.69
C THR A 74 -22.43 -2.09 1.93
N ASN A 75 -21.90 -1.69 3.10
CA ASN A 75 -21.76 -0.29 3.51
C ASN A 75 -20.31 0.17 3.78
N VAL A 76 -19.31 -0.72 3.82
CA VAL A 76 -17.93 -0.35 4.21
C VAL A 76 -16.95 -0.91 3.18
N ASN A 77 -16.24 -0.04 2.47
CA ASN A 77 -15.26 -0.46 1.47
C ASN A 77 -13.95 -0.93 2.12
N ILE A 78 -13.89 -2.22 2.48
CA ILE A 78 -12.69 -2.83 3.09
C ILE A 78 -11.61 -3.20 2.06
N LYS A 79 -11.85 -3.00 0.76
CA LYS A 79 -10.97 -3.51 -0.30
C LYS A 79 -9.57 -2.91 -0.23
N GLY A 80 -9.51 -1.58 -0.04
CA GLY A 80 -8.25 -0.85 0.08
C GLY A 80 -7.42 -1.32 1.27
N PHE A 81 -8.06 -1.46 2.43
CA PHE A 81 -7.42 -1.94 3.66
C PHE A 81 -6.75 -3.30 3.46
N VAL A 82 -7.51 -4.29 3.00
CA VAL A 82 -7.03 -5.67 2.92
C VAL A 82 -5.95 -5.82 1.84
N PHE A 83 -6.12 -5.15 0.69
CA PHE A 83 -5.13 -5.18 -0.39
C PHE A 83 -3.77 -4.63 0.06
N LEU A 84 -3.78 -3.45 0.70
CA LEU A 84 -2.56 -2.81 1.21
C LEU A 84 -1.90 -3.65 2.32
N TRP A 85 -2.70 -4.25 3.21
CA TRP A 85 -2.19 -5.14 4.25
C TRP A 85 -1.49 -6.36 3.68
N ILE A 86 -2.09 -7.03 2.69
CA ILE A 86 -1.53 -8.27 2.17
C ILE A 86 -0.24 -8.00 1.39
N ILE A 87 -0.19 -6.96 0.55
CA ILE A 87 1.06 -6.57 -0.10
C ILE A 87 2.12 -6.19 0.94
N GLY A 88 1.73 -5.48 2.01
CA GLY A 88 2.62 -5.17 3.12
C GLY A 88 3.22 -6.41 3.78
N ILE A 89 2.39 -7.40 4.14
CA ILE A 89 2.83 -8.66 4.74
C ILE A 89 3.75 -9.43 3.79
N ILE A 90 3.39 -9.54 2.50
CA ILE A 90 4.23 -10.20 1.50
C ILE A 90 5.59 -9.52 1.42
N SER A 91 5.62 -8.19 1.42
CA SER A 91 6.85 -7.40 1.38
C SER A 91 7.70 -7.64 2.64
N LEU A 92 7.11 -7.68 3.84
CA LEU A 92 7.84 -8.03 5.07
C LEU A 92 8.42 -9.45 5.03
N PHE A 93 7.66 -10.41 4.51
CA PHE A 93 8.13 -11.77 4.31
C PHE A 93 9.32 -11.82 3.33
N MET A 94 9.24 -11.08 2.23
CA MET A 94 10.35 -10.93 1.29
C MET A 94 11.56 -10.25 1.92
N TYR A 95 11.38 -9.25 2.79
CA TYR A 95 12.47 -8.64 3.54
C TYR A 95 13.18 -9.67 4.44
N SER A 96 12.45 -10.54 5.13
CA SER A 96 13.04 -11.58 5.96
C SER A 96 13.95 -12.52 5.16
N LYS A 97 13.63 -12.76 3.88
CA LYS A 97 14.38 -13.67 3.01
C LYS A 97 15.52 -13.00 2.25
N TYR A 98 15.28 -11.83 1.66
CA TYR A 98 16.20 -11.17 0.74
C TYR A 98 16.98 -10.02 1.40
N ARG A 99 16.56 -9.56 2.58
CA ARG A 99 17.18 -8.45 3.33
C ARG A 99 17.36 -7.15 2.54
N THR A 100 16.59 -6.95 1.46
CA THR A 100 16.64 -5.71 0.69
C THR A 100 15.79 -4.63 1.36
N LYS A 101 16.37 -3.44 1.53
CA LYS A 101 15.76 -2.36 2.31
C LYS A 101 14.41 -1.89 1.76
N GLY A 102 14.20 -1.96 0.44
CA GLY A 102 12.94 -1.59 -0.20
C GLY A 102 11.76 -2.42 0.32
N TYR A 103 11.92 -3.72 0.52
CA TYR A 103 10.85 -4.59 1.02
C TYR A 103 10.45 -4.27 2.47
N LEU A 104 11.40 -3.86 3.31
CA LEU A 104 11.10 -3.37 4.65
C LEU A 104 10.28 -2.08 4.60
N VAL A 105 10.68 -1.14 3.75
CA VAL A 105 9.99 0.15 3.59
C VAL A 105 8.55 -0.05 3.12
N PHE A 106 8.35 -0.79 2.03
CA PHE A 106 7.00 -1.10 1.54
C PHE A 106 6.21 -1.93 2.55
N GLY A 107 6.87 -2.88 3.22
CA GLY A 107 6.24 -3.77 4.19
C GLY A 107 5.70 -3.07 5.43
N CYS A 108 6.27 -1.94 5.85
CA CYS A 108 5.76 -1.16 6.98
C CYS A 108 4.81 -0.03 6.54
N ILE A 109 5.05 0.61 5.39
CA ILE A 109 4.24 1.75 4.93
C ILE A 109 2.87 1.28 4.42
N LEU A 110 2.80 0.18 3.67
CA LEU A 110 1.53 -0.27 3.08
C LEU A 110 0.50 -0.66 4.14
N PRO A 111 0.82 -1.45 5.19
CA PRO A 111 -0.14 -1.73 6.26
C PRO A 111 -0.58 -0.47 7.01
N ALA A 112 0.32 0.51 7.19
CA ALA A 112 -0.01 1.78 7.84
C ALA A 112 -1.06 2.58 7.05
N ILE A 113 -0.87 2.71 5.73
CA ILE A 113 -1.88 3.34 4.84
C ILE A 113 -3.16 2.51 4.84
N GLY A 114 -3.05 1.18 4.76
CA GLY A 114 -4.20 0.27 4.83
C GLY A 114 -5.03 0.50 6.08
N THR A 115 -4.41 0.49 7.28
CA THR A 115 -5.12 0.75 8.53
C THR A 115 -5.81 2.11 8.55
N TYR A 116 -5.18 3.15 7.98
CA TYR A 116 -5.81 4.44 7.85
C TYR A 116 -7.06 4.38 6.96
N THR A 117 -7.00 3.74 5.79
CA THR A 117 -8.18 3.64 4.89
C THR A 117 -9.37 2.99 5.57
N LEU A 118 -9.15 2.00 6.45
CA LEU A 118 -10.23 1.39 7.22
C LEU A 118 -10.82 2.36 8.26
N ILE A 119 -9.98 3.14 8.93
CA ILE A 119 -10.43 4.09 9.95
C ILE A 119 -11.19 5.25 9.31
N ASP A 120 -10.73 5.74 8.17
CA ASP A 120 -11.39 6.81 7.41
C ASP A 120 -12.77 6.39 6.92
N GLU A 121 -12.93 5.12 6.51
CA GLU A 121 -14.22 4.55 6.12
C GLU A 121 -15.17 4.35 7.30
N LEU A 122 -14.65 4.06 8.49
CA LEU A 122 -15.45 3.76 9.70
C LEU A 122 -15.83 5.00 10.51
N TYR A 123 -15.12 6.13 10.35
CA TYR A 123 -15.28 7.30 11.20
C TYR A 123 -15.65 8.55 10.40
N TYR A 124 -16.81 9.14 10.72
CA TYR A 124 -17.25 10.40 10.12
C TYR A 124 -16.55 11.60 10.79
N GLY A 125 -15.43 12.07 10.21
CA GLY A 125 -14.73 13.27 10.63
C GLY A 125 -13.35 13.44 9.99
N ASP A 126 -12.63 14.51 10.34
CA ASP A 126 -11.24 14.72 9.89
C ASP A 126 -10.31 13.74 10.62
N THR A 127 -9.90 12.69 9.90
CA THR A 127 -8.99 11.64 10.39
C THR A 127 -7.56 11.80 9.87
N PHE A 128 -7.21 12.88 9.15
CA PHE A 128 -5.88 13.02 8.52
C PHE A 128 -4.73 12.91 9.53
N TRP A 129 -4.95 13.35 10.77
CA TRP A 129 -3.98 13.21 11.86
C TRP A 129 -3.58 11.74 12.13
N VAL A 130 -4.52 10.81 11.93
CA VAL A 130 -4.34 9.37 12.10
C VAL A 130 -3.41 8.79 11.04
N LEU A 131 -3.53 9.23 9.78
CA LEU A 131 -2.63 8.85 8.69
C LEU A 131 -1.18 9.16 9.05
N PHE A 132 -0.92 10.41 9.46
CA PHE A 132 0.42 10.86 9.81
C PHE A 132 0.97 10.10 11.02
N LEU A 133 0.11 9.72 11.97
CA LEU A 133 0.50 8.92 13.13
C LEU A 133 0.95 7.51 12.71
N PHE A 134 0.16 6.80 11.90
CA PHE A 134 0.51 5.47 11.43
C PHE A 134 1.77 5.48 10.55
N LEU A 135 1.91 6.50 9.71
CA LEU A 135 3.12 6.66 8.89
C LEU A 135 4.35 6.96 9.75
N ALA A 136 4.21 7.77 10.80
CA ALA A 136 5.28 8.01 11.77
C ALA A 136 5.73 6.72 12.46
N LEU A 137 4.77 5.89 12.88
CA LEU A 137 5.04 4.59 13.49
C LEU A 137 5.76 3.67 12.51
N ALA A 138 5.31 3.61 11.26
CA ALA A 138 5.95 2.82 10.20
C ALA A 138 7.42 3.22 10.00
N PHE A 139 7.70 4.53 9.87
CA PHE A 139 9.06 5.02 9.72
C PHE A 139 9.94 4.78 10.96
N TYR A 140 9.34 4.83 12.16
CA TYR A 140 10.05 4.50 13.40
C TYR A 140 10.46 3.02 13.44
N ILE A 141 9.54 2.12 13.07
CA ILE A 141 9.81 0.67 12.98
C ILE A 141 10.90 0.42 11.93
N ILE A 142 10.80 1.05 10.75
CA ILE A 142 11.82 0.96 9.69
C ILE A 142 13.21 1.35 10.22
N TYR A 143 13.29 2.45 10.98
CA TYR A 143 14.53 2.88 11.62
C TYR A 143 15.06 1.83 12.60
N GLY A 144 14.21 1.34 13.51
CA GLY A 144 14.60 0.42 14.57
C GLY A 144 15.07 -0.95 14.07
N VAL A 145 14.44 -1.49 13.03
CA VAL A 145 14.70 -2.87 12.57
C VAL A 145 16.04 -3.00 11.85
N ASP A 146 16.38 -2.05 10.97
CA ASP A 146 17.54 -2.21 10.08
C ASP A 146 18.38 -0.95 9.92
N TYR A 147 17.74 0.20 9.70
CA TYR A 147 18.47 1.44 9.38
C TYR A 147 19.33 1.97 10.53
N ARG A 148 18.97 1.70 11.79
CA ARG A 148 19.77 2.02 12.98
C ARG A 148 21.14 1.34 12.95
N LYS A 149 21.24 0.09 12.46
CA LYS A 149 22.50 -0.68 12.41
C LYS A 149 23.51 -0.04 11.47
N TYR A 150 23.04 0.66 10.44
CA TYR A 150 23.85 1.31 9.43
C TYR A 150 24.09 2.80 9.69
N GLY A 151 23.66 3.32 10.86
CA GLY A 151 23.79 4.75 11.18
C GLY A 151 22.95 5.67 10.29
N VAL A 152 22.00 5.13 9.52
CA VAL A 152 21.19 5.90 8.57
C VAL A 152 19.98 6.49 9.28
N THR A 153 19.90 7.82 9.34
CA THR A 153 18.95 8.55 10.20
C THR A 153 17.69 9.03 9.50
N TRP A 154 17.62 9.01 8.16
CA TRP A 154 16.46 9.57 7.43
C TRP A 154 15.09 9.01 7.87
N PRO A 155 14.89 7.71 8.18
CA PRO A 155 13.56 7.23 8.57
C PRO A 155 13.17 7.78 9.96
N ARG A 156 14.14 7.97 10.85
CA ARG A 156 13.90 8.63 12.15
C ARG A 156 13.50 10.08 11.97
N THR A 157 14.19 10.82 11.10
CA THR A 157 13.85 12.22 10.80
C THR A 157 12.45 12.33 10.23
N LEU A 158 12.09 11.47 9.27
CA LEU A 158 10.73 11.43 8.73
C LEU A 158 9.70 11.06 9.77
N SER A 159 9.97 10.07 10.63
CA SER A 159 9.07 9.71 11.74
C SER A 159 8.77 10.91 12.64
N ILE A 160 9.79 11.67 13.04
CA ILE A 160 9.63 12.88 13.86
C ILE A 160 8.79 13.94 13.13
N ILE A 161 9.07 14.19 11.85
CA ILE A 161 8.29 15.14 11.02
C ILE A 161 6.82 14.70 10.97
N MET A 162 6.56 13.41 10.78
CA MET A 162 5.20 12.88 10.71
C MET A 162 4.47 12.95 12.06
N ILE A 163 5.17 12.79 13.19
CA ILE A 163 4.59 13.03 14.53
C ILE A 163 4.17 14.49 14.69
N VAL A 164 5.04 15.43 14.30
CA VAL A 164 4.73 16.87 14.37
C VAL A 164 3.52 17.19 13.48
N LEU A 165 3.48 16.66 12.26
CA LEU A 165 2.32 16.83 11.37
C LEU A 165 1.05 16.23 11.99
N SER A 166 1.11 15.01 12.53
CA SER A 166 -0.03 14.39 13.20
C SER A 166 -0.59 15.27 14.32
N LEU A 167 0.28 15.82 15.18
CA LEU A 167 -0.14 16.73 16.25
C LEU A 167 -0.76 18.02 15.72
N LEU A 168 -0.18 18.63 14.67
CA LEU A 168 -0.71 19.84 14.04
C LEU A 168 -2.11 19.60 13.45
N PHE A 169 -2.30 18.49 12.73
CA PHE A 169 -3.60 18.13 12.16
C PHE A 169 -4.62 17.76 13.24
N LEU A 170 -4.21 17.08 14.31
CA LEU A 170 -5.08 16.77 15.44
C LEU A 170 -5.60 18.05 16.11
N LEU A 171 -4.72 19.00 16.39
CA LEU A 171 -5.07 20.30 16.96
C LEU A 171 -6.01 21.08 16.03
N SER A 172 -5.74 21.06 14.72
CA SER A 172 -6.59 21.69 13.70
C SER A 172 -7.98 21.05 13.62
N SER A 173 -8.09 19.72 13.77
CA SER A 173 -9.36 18.98 13.68
C SER A 173 -10.31 19.23 14.85
N LYS A 174 -9.77 19.49 16.06
CA LYS A 174 -10.55 19.58 17.31
C LYS A 174 -10.87 21.00 17.78
N THR A 175 -10.29 22.03 17.15
CA THR A 175 -10.47 23.42 17.59
C THR A 175 -10.93 24.32 16.45
N VAL A 176 -11.57 25.45 16.77
CA VAL A 176 -11.96 26.57 15.89
C VAL A 176 -10.75 27.22 15.13
N VAL A 177 -9.58 26.59 15.20
CA VAL A 177 -8.30 26.99 14.61
C VAL A 177 -8.22 26.70 13.10
N GLN A 178 -9.18 25.95 12.53
CA GLN A 178 -9.28 25.73 11.07
C GLN A 178 -9.13 27.05 10.27
N PHE A 179 -9.72 28.14 10.74
CA PHE A 179 -9.67 29.44 10.04
C PHE A 179 -8.33 30.17 10.15
N LYS A 180 -7.57 30.01 11.25
CA LYS A 180 -6.28 30.72 11.43
C LYS A 180 -5.10 29.93 10.86
N PHE A 181 -5.12 28.60 10.94
CA PHE A 181 -4.01 27.75 10.51
C PHE A 181 -3.95 27.61 8.98
N TRP A 182 -5.09 27.42 8.31
CA TRP A 182 -5.16 27.44 6.85
C TRP A 182 -4.78 28.80 6.27
N LYS A 183 -5.16 29.88 6.95
CA LYS A 183 -4.76 31.23 6.57
C LYS A 183 -3.24 31.41 6.68
N PHE A 184 -2.62 30.87 7.73
CA PHE A 184 -1.16 30.87 7.89
C PHE A 184 -0.44 30.08 6.78
N ILE A 185 -0.89 28.85 6.48
CA ILE A 185 -0.34 28.04 5.38
C ILE A 185 -0.53 28.76 4.03
N SER A 186 -1.69 29.37 3.82
CA SER A 186 -2.01 30.12 2.60
C SER A 186 -1.10 31.35 2.40
N TYR A 187 -0.53 31.93 3.46
CA TYR A 187 0.46 33.00 3.36
C TYR A 187 1.90 32.47 3.25
N LEU A 188 2.18 31.28 3.80
CA LEU A 188 3.52 30.68 3.79
C LEU A 188 3.92 30.22 2.37
N TRP A 189 2.96 29.71 1.58
CA TRP A 189 3.20 29.28 0.19
C TRP A 189 3.66 30.40 -0.76
N PRO A 190 2.97 31.56 -0.80
CA PRO A 190 3.43 32.72 -1.56
C PRO A 190 4.84 33.17 -1.18
N ILE A 191 5.16 33.21 0.12
CA ILE A 191 6.48 33.65 0.60
C ILE A 191 7.59 32.70 0.13
N LEU A 192 7.36 31.39 0.21
CA LEU A 192 8.32 30.39 -0.29
C LEU A 192 8.53 30.51 -1.80
N LEU A 193 7.45 30.71 -2.57
CA LEU A 193 7.55 30.95 -4.02
C LEU A 193 8.35 32.21 -4.35
N VAL A 194 8.16 33.30 -3.59
CA VAL A 194 8.93 34.54 -3.75
C VAL A 194 10.41 34.30 -3.47
N ILE A 195 10.76 33.61 -2.39
CA ILE A 195 12.16 33.31 -2.04
C ILE A 195 12.82 32.44 -3.11
N ILE A 196 12.13 31.41 -3.58
CA ILE A 196 12.62 30.54 -4.67
C ILE A 196 12.79 31.34 -5.96
N GLY A 197 11.83 32.20 -6.30
CA GLY A 197 11.90 33.08 -7.47
C GLY A 197 13.10 34.03 -7.42
N ILE A 198 13.33 34.69 -6.29
CA ILE A 198 14.50 35.56 -6.07
C ILE A 198 15.79 34.77 -6.26
N ARG A 199 15.88 33.55 -5.72
CA ARG A 199 17.08 32.71 -5.85
C ARG A 199 17.36 32.32 -7.29
N ILE A 200 16.32 32.01 -8.08
CA ILE A 200 16.45 31.69 -9.51
C ILE A 200 16.99 32.89 -10.29
N VAL A 201 16.39 34.07 -10.10
CA VAL A 201 16.83 35.31 -10.78
C VAL A 201 18.27 35.67 -10.41
N TYR A 202 18.62 35.56 -9.13
CA TYR A 202 19.98 35.86 -8.66
C TYR A 202 21.02 34.89 -9.25
N ASN A 203 20.71 33.59 -9.31
CA ASN A 203 21.60 32.61 -9.94
C ASN A 203 21.75 32.84 -11.44
N MET A 204 20.68 33.25 -12.13
CA MET A 204 20.70 33.52 -13.57
C MET A 204 21.54 34.76 -13.91
N ASN A 205 21.44 35.83 -13.11
CA ASN A 205 22.31 37.01 -13.23
C ASN A 205 23.79 36.72 -12.92
N LYS A 206 24.07 35.69 -12.11
CA LYS A 206 25.44 35.25 -11.81
C LYS A 206 26.04 34.36 -12.91
N LEU A 207 25.21 33.69 -13.71
CA LEU A 207 25.64 32.85 -14.85
C LEU A 207 25.84 33.64 -16.15
N ASN A 208 25.18 34.80 -16.29
CA ASN A 208 25.31 35.70 -17.44
C ASN A 208 26.35 36.83 -17.27
N LYS A 209 27.18 36.76 -16.22
CA LYS A 209 28.34 37.64 -15.98
C LYS A 209 29.61 36.81 -16.05
#